data_AF-A0A4U8SCF4-F1
#
_entry.id   AF-A0A4U8SCF4-F1
#
_cell.length_a   1.000
_cell.length_b   1.000
_cell.length_c   1.000
_cell.angle_alpha   90.00
_cell.angle_beta   90.00
_cell.angle_gamma   90.00
#
_symmetry.space_group_name_H-M   'P 1'
#
loop_
_entity.id
_entity.type
_entity.pdbx_description
1 polymer ?
#
loop_
_entity_poly.entity_id
_entity_poly.type
_entity_poly.pdbx_seq_one_letter_code
_entity_poly.pdbx_strand_id
1 'polypeptide(L)'
;MSLLNTKVLYCIFVLFVCFGTQLFATQADSTPLDSAESKHHKTNTIVKSATLSSYIDQLKQLDSALYKTESIWLKRYENFKSYHDISDEIAEIEKEALLAPLEAQKTHRLMTLKKQQNLLEQYRTKPFGELLDKPTLEAAPVLTNPFEIFSAFSYIKHISNIRSNMQYNQQDLDKLLTILDKKSAILNEIIQSQKISVTEKQSYKDVLVATQEQNLELQSARNILETTTDVFNKDADEIEANLEYQIKNQILKLVYIGIGILLSVVIAFFLKLIAKRYIEHHERAYTTSKIINVFNITIIFLILLFAYIDNATYAVAMVGFASAGVAIAMKDMFMSTLGWLVIVVGGSIHVGDRIRVKKENEVFIGDVLDISMLRITIYDDITLTSYRENHRAGRLIFIPNNYIFTNLISNYTYGNLKNIWDSVSVCITFDSNITKAKKIALEVASTHAKIYTEQTRSQMQRMRDRFALAHSALNVDPRVFNFVKDNGMDISVWFQNYAYGTLKLKSVIAQEIVEKYLCEDDIHIAYPITRIVYERANGLGKSQDFIPEIN
;
A
#
# COMPACT_ATOMS: atom_id res chain seq x y z
N MET A 1 15.37 27.78 16.20
CA MET A 1 14.77 28.14 14.90
C MET A 1 14.27 26.93 14.09
N SER A 2 14.87 25.72 14.20
CA SER A 2 14.26 24.45 13.72
C SER A 2 13.58 23.62 14.84
N LEU A 3 14.06 23.76 16.08
CA LEU A 3 13.63 22.97 17.24
C LEU A 3 12.11 22.95 17.53
N LEU A 4 11.36 24.00 17.21
CA LEU A 4 9.91 24.04 17.50
C LEU A 4 9.12 23.21 16.48
N ASN A 5 9.49 23.27 15.19
CA ASN A 5 8.89 22.44 14.14
C ASN A 5 9.27 20.97 14.32
N THR A 6 10.50 20.66 14.77
CA THR A 6 10.93 19.29 15.07
C THR A 6 10.22 18.72 16.29
N LYS A 7 9.99 19.53 17.34
CA LYS A 7 9.26 19.10 18.55
C LYS A 7 7.78 18.81 18.28
N VAL A 8 7.11 19.60 17.45
CA VAL A 8 5.72 19.33 17.05
C VAL A 8 5.62 18.04 16.22
N LEU A 9 6.56 17.83 15.29
CA LEU A 9 6.62 16.60 14.49
C LEU A 9 6.93 15.36 15.35
N TYR A 10 7.80 15.50 16.35
CA TYR A 10 8.16 14.43 17.29
C TYR A 10 7.02 14.11 18.27
N CYS A 11 6.27 15.10 18.75
CA CYS A 11 5.08 14.87 19.57
C CYS A 11 3.98 14.14 18.78
N ILE A 12 3.81 14.45 17.49
CA ILE A 12 2.89 13.72 16.60
C ILE A 12 3.36 12.27 16.37
N PHE A 13 4.68 12.04 16.32
CA PHE A 13 5.27 10.70 16.18
C PHE A 13 5.18 9.86 17.47
N VAL A 14 5.33 10.47 18.65
CA VAL A 14 5.26 9.77 19.95
C VAL A 14 3.82 9.45 20.37
N LEU A 15 2.84 10.30 20.01
CA LEU A 15 1.42 9.97 20.17
C LEU A 15 0.97 8.79 19.30
N PHE A 16 1.74 8.46 18.25
CA PHE A 16 1.45 7.38 17.30
C PHE A 16 1.90 5.99 17.80
N VAL A 17 2.84 5.90 18.75
CA VAL A 17 3.37 4.62 19.27
C VAL A 17 2.53 4.06 20.43
N CYS A 18 1.70 4.87 21.09
CA CYS A 18 0.98 4.47 22.31
C CYS A 18 -0.48 4.00 22.12
N PHE A 19 -1.04 4.04 20.91
CA PHE A 19 -2.47 3.72 20.69
C PHE A 19 -2.74 2.44 19.86
N GLY A 20 -1.70 1.64 19.62
CA GLY A 20 -1.75 0.49 18.72
C GLY A 20 -1.75 -0.88 19.40
N THR A 21 -2.43 -1.09 20.52
CA THR A 21 -2.76 -2.44 21.01
C THR A 21 -3.82 -2.36 22.10
N GLN A 22 -5.05 -2.73 21.76
CA GLN A 22 -6.06 -3.41 22.59
C GLN A 22 -7.43 -3.08 22.04
N LEU A 23 -8.00 -4.02 21.28
CA LEU A 23 -9.37 -4.45 21.49
C LEU A 23 -9.61 -5.73 20.65
N PHE A 24 -10.48 -6.58 21.17
CA PHE A 24 -10.96 -7.86 20.61
C PHE A 24 -10.22 -9.12 21.05
N ALA A 25 -10.51 -9.50 22.30
CA ALA A 25 -10.70 -10.89 22.69
C ALA A 25 -11.89 -10.97 23.66
N THR A 26 -12.88 -11.81 23.36
CA THR A 26 -13.46 -12.83 24.28
C THR A 26 -14.60 -13.60 23.60
N GLN A 27 -14.51 -14.93 23.69
CA GLN A 27 -15.46 -15.96 23.28
C GLN A 27 -16.52 -16.26 24.36
N ALA A 28 -17.67 -16.75 23.89
CA ALA A 28 -18.55 -17.84 24.39
C ALA A 28 -19.04 -17.86 25.86
N ASP A 29 -20.34 -18.10 26.08
CA ASP A 29 -20.85 -19.48 26.27
C ASP A 29 -22.41 -19.59 26.29
N SER A 30 -22.81 -20.86 26.23
CA SER A 30 -24.01 -21.65 25.95
C SER A 30 -25.36 -21.54 26.75
N THR A 31 -26.43 -21.95 26.02
CA THR A 31 -27.63 -22.81 26.35
C THR A 31 -28.70 -22.39 27.40
N PRO A 32 -29.88 -23.07 27.50
CA PRO A 32 -30.82 -23.60 26.48
C PRO A 32 -32.34 -23.39 26.82
N LEU A 33 -33.20 -23.94 25.95
CA LEU A 33 -34.61 -24.37 26.13
C LEU A 33 -35.70 -23.31 26.36
N ASP A 34 -36.76 -23.32 25.53
CA ASP A 34 -38.04 -23.86 26.00
C ASP A 34 -39.02 -24.20 24.86
N SER A 35 -39.80 -25.24 25.11
CA SER A 35 -40.83 -25.86 24.26
C SER A 35 -42.24 -25.32 24.58
N ALA A 36 -43.09 -25.15 23.58
CA ALA A 36 -44.58 -25.17 23.64
C ALA A 36 -45.10 -24.78 22.24
N GLU A 37 -46.23 -25.23 21.68
CA GLU A 37 -47.30 -26.11 22.10
C GLU A 37 -48.10 -26.43 20.82
N SER A 38 -48.56 -27.67 20.71
CA SER A 38 -49.55 -28.13 19.73
C SER A 38 -50.93 -27.53 20.03
N LYS A 39 -51.64 -27.05 19.00
CA LYS A 39 -53.09 -26.86 19.05
C LYS A 39 -53.80 -27.57 17.90
N HIS A 40 -54.47 -28.65 18.27
CA HIS A 40 -55.56 -29.28 17.55
C HIS A 40 -56.67 -28.26 17.20
N HIS A 41 -57.17 -28.32 15.97
CA HIS A 41 -58.48 -27.79 15.63
C HIS A 41 -59.38 -28.93 15.09
N LYS A 42 -60.30 -29.39 15.96
CA LYS A 42 -61.46 -30.17 15.58
C LYS A 42 -62.43 -29.26 14.84
N THR A 43 -62.83 -29.62 13.64
CA THR A 43 -64.01 -29.05 13.00
C THR A 43 -65.07 -30.13 12.86
N ASN A 44 -66.03 -30.12 13.78
CA ASN A 44 -67.31 -30.78 13.62
C ASN A 44 -68.07 -30.06 12.51
N THR A 45 -68.56 -30.79 11.50
CA THR A 45 -69.63 -30.27 10.63
C THR A 45 -70.71 -31.34 10.43
N ILE A 46 -71.80 -31.08 11.17
CA ILE A 46 -73.21 -31.42 10.98
C ILE A 46 -73.54 -32.06 9.61
N VAL A 47 -73.92 -33.34 9.66
CA VAL A 47 -74.52 -34.09 8.56
C VAL A 47 -75.96 -33.61 8.36
N LYS A 48 -76.21 -32.85 7.29
CA LYS A 48 -77.55 -32.76 6.68
C LYS A 48 -77.71 -33.98 5.80
N SER A 49 -78.82 -34.72 5.96
CA SER A 49 -79.19 -35.83 5.08
C SER A 49 -79.43 -35.31 3.65
N ALA A 50 -78.38 -35.30 2.86
CA ALA A 50 -78.44 -34.97 1.45
C ALA A 50 -79.21 -36.07 0.71
N THR A 51 -80.22 -35.68 -0.05
CA THR A 51 -80.88 -36.57 -1.00
C THR A 51 -79.91 -36.95 -2.10
N LEU A 52 -80.01 -38.16 -2.67
CA LEU A 52 -79.14 -38.67 -3.74
C LEU A 52 -78.88 -37.65 -4.87
N SER A 53 -79.87 -36.82 -5.22
CA SER A 53 -79.74 -35.73 -6.19
C SER A 53 -78.69 -34.68 -5.81
N SER A 54 -78.62 -34.31 -4.53
CA SER A 54 -77.65 -33.35 -4.00
C SER A 54 -76.21 -33.88 -4.09
N TYR A 55 -76.00 -35.18 -3.87
CA TYR A 55 -74.67 -35.77 -4.01
C TYR A 55 -74.23 -35.83 -5.49
N ILE A 56 -75.16 -36.13 -6.40
CA ILE A 56 -74.88 -36.11 -7.85
C ILE A 56 -74.54 -34.69 -8.33
N ASP A 57 -75.23 -33.66 -7.85
CA ASP A 57 -74.93 -32.27 -8.20
C ASP A 57 -73.60 -31.79 -7.61
N GLN A 58 -73.28 -32.17 -6.37
CA GLN A 58 -71.97 -31.89 -5.77
C GLN A 58 -70.83 -32.60 -6.52
N LEU A 59 -71.04 -33.85 -6.95
CA LEU A 59 -70.07 -34.59 -7.76
C LEU A 59 -69.80 -33.86 -9.09
N LYS A 60 -70.85 -33.41 -9.79
CA LYS A 60 -70.70 -32.61 -11.03
C LYS A 60 -69.97 -31.29 -10.80
N GLN A 61 -70.22 -30.63 -9.67
CA GLN A 61 -69.51 -29.39 -9.32
C GLN A 61 -68.02 -29.65 -9.05
N LEU A 62 -67.69 -30.73 -8.34
CA LEU A 62 -66.31 -31.14 -8.09
C LEU A 62 -65.58 -31.57 -9.37
N ASP A 63 -66.26 -32.31 -10.24
CA ASP A 63 -65.70 -32.69 -11.54
C ASP A 63 -65.48 -31.46 -12.43
N SER A 64 -66.41 -30.50 -12.42
CA SER A 64 -66.19 -29.22 -13.10
C SER A 64 -65.04 -28.41 -12.51
N ALA A 65 -64.86 -28.45 -11.18
CA ALA A 65 -63.77 -27.78 -10.50
C ALA A 65 -62.42 -28.43 -10.86
N LEU A 66 -62.32 -29.76 -10.82
CA LEU A 66 -61.12 -30.51 -11.22
C LEU A 66 -60.78 -30.29 -12.70
N TYR A 67 -61.78 -30.33 -13.59
CA TYR A 67 -61.57 -30.09 -15.02
C TYR A 67 -61.10 -28.64 -15.34
N LYS A 68 -61.59 -27.66 -14.57
CA LYS A 68 -61.17 -26.25 -14.71
C LYS A 68 -59.86 -25.94 -13.99
N THR A 69 -59.35 -26.87 -13.18
CA THR A 69 -58.13 -26.66 -12.41
C THR A 69 -56.92 -26.82 -13.33
N GLU A 70 -56.09 -25.78 -13.45
CA GLU A 70 -54.87 -25.83 -14.25
C GLU A 70 -53.68 -26.52 -13.56
N SER A 71 -53.93 -27.28 -12.48
CA SER A 71 -52.90 -27.88 -11.63
C SER A 71 -51.93 -28.76 -12.43
N ILE A 72 -50.64 -28.52 -12.22
CA ILE A 72 -49.56 -29.26 -12.86
C ILE A 72 -49.55 -30.70 -12.35
N TRP A 73 -49.94 -30.92 -11.09
CA TRP A 73 -50.04 -32.24 -10.45
C TRP A 73 -51.05 -33.14 -11.17
N LEU A 74 -52.24 -32.60 -11.48
CA LEU A 74 -53.28 -33.32 -12.19
C LEU A 74 -52.81 -33.72 -13.60
N LYS A 75 -52.25 -32.76 -14.36
CA LYS A 75 -51.76 -33.00 -15.72
C LYS A 75 -50.63 -34.03 -15.76
N ARG A 76 -49.70 -34.00 -14.79
CA ARG A 76 -48.62 -35.00 -14.68
C ARG A 76 -49.17 -36.39 -14.32
N TYR A 77 -50.15 -36.46 -13.42
CA TYR A 77 -50.84 -37.71 -13.10
C TYR A 77 -51.62 -38.28 -14.30
N GLU A 78 -52.31 -37.44 -15.07
CA GLU A 78 -53.03 -37.89 -16.29
C GLU A 78 -52.08 -38.45 -17.34
N ASN A 79 -50.90 -37.84 -17.51
CA ASN A 79 -49.86 -38.36 -18.40
C ASN A 79 -49.28 -39.70 -17.90
N PHE A 80 -49.05 -39.82 -16.59
CA PHE A 80 -48.63 -41.07 -15.96
C PHE A 80 -49.66 -42.19 -16.18
N LYS A 81 -50.94 -41.89 -15.96
CA LYS A 81 -52.03 -42.83 -16.20
C LYS A 81 -52.12 -43.22 -17.67
N SER A 82 -52.09 -42.23 -18.57
CA SER A 82 -52.13 -42.47 -20.02
C SER A 82 -50.98 -43.36 -20.49
N TYR A 83 -49.78 -43.22 -19.92
CA TYR A 83 -48.65 -44.10 -20.21
C TYR A 83 -48.94 -45.56 -19.83
N HIS A 84 -49.52 -45.80 -18.64
CA HIS A 84 -49.85 -47.15 -18.17
C HIS A 84 -51.00 -47.75 -18.97
N ASP A 85 -52.06 -46.99 -19.23
CA ASP A 85 -53.19 -47.42 -20.07
C ASP A 85 -52.71 -47.83 -21.48
N ILE A 86 -51.83 -47.03 -22.10
CA ILE A 86 -51.20 -47.34 -23.40
C ILE A 86 -50.31 -48.58 -23.30
N SER A 87 -49.56 -48.73 -22.21
CA SER A 87 -48.66 -49.87 -21.99
C SER A 87 -49.44 -51.18 -21.86
N ASP A 88 -50.57 -51.14 -21.15
CA ASP A 88 -51.46 -52.29 -20.99
C ASP A 88 -52.13 -52.64 -22.34
N GLU A 89 -52.59 -51.66 -23.12
CA GLU A 89 -53.14 -51.89 -24.47
C GLU A 89 -52.09 -52.49 -25.42
N ILE A 90 -50.83 -52.04 -25.35
CA ILE A 90 -49.71 -52.63 -26.10
C ILE A 90 -49.50 -54.08 -25.67
N ALA A 91 -49.46 -54.36 -24.37
CA ALA A 91 -49.23 -55.71 -23.85
C ALA A 91 -50.34 -56.70 -24.26
N GLU A 92 -51.59 -56.25 -24.30
CA GLU A 92 -52.72 -57.05 -24.81
C GLU A 92 -52.56 -57.36 -26.30
N ILE A 93 -52.27 -56.34 -27.13
CA ILE A 93 -52.10 -56.52 -28.57
C ILE A 93 -50.86 -57.40 -28.88
N GLU A 94 -49.77 -57.27 -28.11
CA GLU A 94 -48.59 -58.12 -28.24
C GLU A 94 -48.85 -59.56 -27.81
N LYS A 95 -49.67 -59.76 -26.77
CA LYS A 95 -50.09 -61.10 -26.34
C LYS A 95 -50.94 -61.79 -27.42
N GLU A 96 -51.82 -61.04 -28.10
CA GLU A 96 -52.55 -61.55 -29.27
C GLU A 96 -51.62 -61.89 -30.44
N ALA A 97 -50.55 -61.12 -30.64
CA ALA A 97 -49.53 -61.36 -31.67
C ALA A 97 -48.76 -62.68 -31.51
N LEU A 98 -48.63 -63.15 -30.27
CA LEU A 98 -48.00 -64.43 -29.96
C LEU A 98 -48.89 -65.62 -30.35
N LEU A 99 -50.20 -65.41 -30.49
CA LEU A 99 -51.19 -66.46 -30.77
C LEU A 99 -51.54 -66.58 -32.27
N ALA A 100 -51.53 -65.48 -33.02
CA ALA A 100 -51.81 -65.45 -34.46
C ALA A 100 -51.20 -64.21 -35.16
N PRO A 101 -51.00 -64.23 -36.49
CA PRO A 101 -50.51 -63.07 -37.23
C PRO A 101 -51.48 -61.88 -37.11
N LEU A 102 -50.98 -60.69 -36.76
CA LEU A 102 -51.82 -59.49 -36.64
C LEU A 102 -52.36 -59.03 -37.99
N GLU A 103 -53.62 -58.59 -37.97
CA GLU A 103 -54.22 -57.81 -39.05
C GLU A 103 -53.52 -56.46 -39.23
N ALA A 104 -53.45 -55.97 -40.48
CA ALA A 104 -52.77 -54.72 -40.82
C ALA A 104 -53.20 -53.50 -39.98
N GLN A 105 -54.49 -53.42 -39.61
CA GLN A 105 -55.04 -52.37 -38.76
C GLN A 105 -54.50 -52.43 -37.33
N LYS A 106 -54.43 -53.62 -36.73
CA LYS A 106 -53.86 -53.81 -35.39
C LYS A 106 -52.36 -53.56 -35.38
N THR A 107 -51.64 -53.93 -36.45
CA THR A 107 -50.21 -53.61 -36.61
C THR A 107 -49.96 -52.10 -36.65
N HIS A 108 -50.79 -51.34 -37.37
CA HIS A 108 -50.71 -49.88 -37.39
C HIS A 108 -51.08 -49.25 -36.03
N ARG A 109 -52.11 -49.78 -35.35
CA ARG A 109 -52.48 -49.35 -33.99
C ARG A 109 -51.34 -49.58 -33.00
N LEU A 110 -50.72 -50.76 -33.02
CA LEU A 110 -49.56 -51.09 -32.19
C LEU A 110 -48.39 -50.12 -32.44
N MET A 111 -48.08 -49.82 -33.70
CA MET A 111 -47.03 -48.85 -34.04
C MET A 111 -47.35 -47.44 -33.52
N THR A 112 -48.63 -47.04 -33.59
CA THR A 112 -49.10 -45.75 -33.08
C THR A 112 -49.01 -45.68 -31.56
N LEU A 113 -49.46 -46.72 -30.86
CA LEU A 113 -49.39 -46.81 -29.41
C LEU A 113 -47.94 -46.81 -28.91
N LYS A 114 -47.04 -47.59 -29.54
CA LYS A 114 -45.60 -47.55 -29.23
C LYS A 114 -44.99 -46.16 -29.39
N LYS A 115 -45.43 -45.41 -30.40
CA LYS A 115 -45.00 -44.02 -30.59
C LYS A 115 -45.54 -43.10 -29.48
N GLN A 116 -46.79 -43.27 -29.07
CA GLN A 116 -47.40 -42.50 -27.97
C GLN A 116 -46.77 -42.84 -26.62
N GLN A 117 -46.50 -44.11 -26.35
CA GLN A 117 -45.79 -44.58 -25.16
C GLN A 117 -44.41 -43.92 -25.05
N ASN A 118 -43.64 -43.91 -26.13
CA ASN A 118 -42.32 -43.28 -26.17
C ASN A 118 -42.37 -41.77 -25.88
N LEU A 119 -43.43 -41.06 -26.31
CA LEU A 119 -43.62 -39.63 -25.98
C LEU A 119 -43.85 -39.40 -24.48
N LEU A 120 -44.36 -40.41 -23.77
CA LEU A 120 -44.69 -40.37 -22.35
C LEU A 120 -43.70 -41.15 -21.47
N GLU A 121 -42.58 -41.64 -22.03
CA GLU A 121 -41.62 -42.52 -21.33
C GLU A 121 -41.08 -41.90 -20.03
N GLN A 122 -40.96 -40.57 -19.96
CA GLN A 122 -40.54 -39.84 -18.75
C GLN A 122 -41.45 -40.09 -17.53
N TYR A 123 -42.71 -40.47 -17.74
CA TYR A 123 -43.67 -40.76 -16.68
C TYR A 123 -43.68 -42.22 -16.26
N ARG A 124 -42.88 -43.10 -16.86
CA ARG A 124 -42.89 -44.55 -16.56
C ARG A 124 -42.64 -44.87 -15.09
N THR A 125 -41.67 -44.22 -14.46
CA THR A 125 -41.24 -44.53 -13.07
C THR A 125 -41.31 -43.34 -12.12
N LYS A 126 -41.45 -42.11 -12.64
CA LYS A 126 -41.51 -40.88 -11.87
C LYS A 126 -42.74 -40.05 -12.28
N PRO A 127 -43.95 -40.34 -11.77
CA PRO A 127 -45.18 -39.64 -12.15
C PRO A 127 -45.08 -38.11 -12.05
N PHE A 128 -44.34 -37.62 -11.05
CA PHE A 128 -44.24 -36.19 -10.76
C PHE A 128 -42.85 -35.60 -11.02
N GLY A 129 -41.85 -36.43 -11.35
CA GLY A 129 -40.50 -36.03 -11.79
C GLY A 129 -39.89 -34.87 -11.00
N GLU A 130 -39.45 -33.84 -11.73
CA GLU A 130 -38.79 -32.62 -11.22
C GLU A 130 -39.57 -31.86 -10.13
N LEU A 131 -40.89 -32.06 -9.97
CA LEU A 131 -41.64 -31.41 -8.91
C LEU A 131 -41.29 -31.96 -7.51
N LEU A 132 -40.74 -33.18 -7.46
CA LEU A 132 -40.37 -33.87 -6.21
C LEU A 132 -38.87 -33.88 -5.97
N ASP A 133 -38.07 -33.62 -7.00
CA ASP A 133 -36.61 -33.61 -6.91
C ASP A 133 -36.14 -32.37 -6.14
N LYS A 134 -35.11 -32.54 -5.30
CA LYS A 134 -34.50 -31.43 -4.55
C LYS A 134 -33.84 -30.44 -5.52
N PRO A 135 -34.15 -29.13 -5.46
CA PRO A 135 -33.45 -28.13 -6.26
C PRO A 135 -31.95 -28.12 -5.95
N THR A 136 -31.11 -28.03 -6.98
CA THR A 136 -29.66 -27.93 -6.82
C THR A 136 -29.28 -26.51 -6.43
N LEU A 137 -28.64 -26.35 -5.27
CA LEU A 137 -28.03 -25.08 -4.86
C LEU A 137 -26.61 -24.99 -5.44
N GLU A 138 -26.32 -23.89 -6.15
CA GLU A 138 -24.96 -23.58 -6.59
C GLU A 138 -24.06 -23.27 -5.37
N ALA A 139 -22.74 -23.35 -5.56
CA ALA A 139 -21.78 -23.05 -4.50
C ALA A 139 -22.00 -21.62 -3.97
N ALA A 140 -22.11 -21.49 -2.64
CA ALA A 140 -22.32 -20.21 -1.99
C ALA A 140 -21.13 -19.25 -2.25
N PRO A 141 -21.39 -17.94 -2.45
CA PRO A 141 -20.32 -16.96 -2.63
C PRO A 141 -19.50 -16.79 -1.34
N VAL A 142 -18.18 -16.59 -1.49
CA VAL A 142 -17.26 -16.32 -0.37
C VAL A 142 -17.01 -14.81 -0.27
N LEU A 143 -17.35 -14.20 0.87
CA LEU A 143 -17.22 -12.75 1.05
C LEU A 143 -15.79 -12.36 1.46
N THR A 144 -14.93 -12.13 0.47
CA THR A 144 -13.59 -11.53 0.68
C THR A 144 -13.64 -10.00 0.71
N ASN A 145 -14.56 -9.40 -0.04
CA ASN A 145 -14.69 -7.95 -0.17
C ASN A 145 -16.10 -7.44 0.20
N PRO A 146 -16.26 -6.12 0.45
CA PRO A 146 -17.55 -5.54 0.82
C PRO A 146 -18.57 -5.44 -0.33
N PHE A 147 -18.15 -5.43 -1.60
CA PHE A 147 -19.02 -5.53 -2.76
C PHE A 147 -19.65 -6.92 -2.94
N GLU A 148 -19.00 -7.99 -2.46
CA GLU A 148 -19.57 -9.35 -2.44
C GLU A 148 -20.77 -9.48 -1.48
N ILE A 149 -21.05 -8.46 -0.66
CA ILE A 149 -22.30 -8.41 0.11
C ILE A 149 -23.52 -8.40 -0.84
N PHE A 150 -23.41 -7.76 -2.00
CA PHE A 150 -24.50 -7.74 -2.99
C PHE A 150 -24.75 -9.12 -3.61
N SER A 151 -23.69 -9.87 -3.91
CA SER A 151 -23.81 -11.24 -4.44
C SER A 151 -24.41 -12.18 -3.39
N ALA A 152 -24.02 -12.03 -2.12
CA ALA A 152 -24.62 -12.77 -1.01
C ALA A 152 -26.12 -12.48 -0.83
N PHE A 153 -26.55 -11.22 -0.85
CA PHE A 153 -27.97 -10.86 -0.78
C PHE A 153 -28.76 -11.39 -1.98
N SER A 154 -28.18 -11.35 -3.18
CA SER A 154 -28.79 -11.92 -4.38
C SER A 154 -28.99 -13.44 -4.24
N TYR A 155 -28.01 -14.13 -3.65
CA TYR A 155 -28.07 -15.57 -3.41
C TYR A 155 -29.14 -15.94 -2.37
N ILE A 156 -29.21 -15.21 -1.25
CA ILE A 156 -30.28 -15.39 -0.24
C ILE A 156 -31.66 -15.17 -0.89
N LYS A 157 -31.80 -14.15 -1.72
CA LYS A 157 -33.05 -13.90 -2.45
C LYS A 157 -33.41 -15.03 -3.43
N HIS A 158 -32.42 -15.65 -4.06
CA HIS A 158 -32.62 -16.80 -4.93
C HIS A 158 -33.14 -18.02 -4.14
N ILE A 159 -32.54 -18.33 -2.98
CA ILE A 159 -33.02 -19.38 -2.07
C ILE A 159 -34.47 -19.11 -1.65
N SER A 160 -34.77 -17.89 -1.22
CA SER A 160 -36.11 -17.48 -0.81
C SER A 160 -37.15 -17.67 -1.93
N ASN A 161 -36.78 -17.40 -3.19
CA ASN A 161 -37.64 -17.63 -4.34
C ASN A 161 -37.91 -19.13 -4.59
N ILE A 162 -36.88 -19.98 -4.49
CA ILE A 162 -37.04 -21.44 -4.58
C ILE A 162 -37.97 -21.96 -3.49
N ARG A 163 -37.74 -21.53 -2.23
CA ARG A 163 -38.58 -21.89 -1.07
C ARG A 163 -40.04 -21.51 -1.30
N SER A 164 -40.29 -20.31 -1.84
CA SER A 164 -41.63 -19.83 -2.16
C SER A 164 -42.31 -20.68 -3.24
N ASN A 165 -41.57 -21.10 -4.27
CA ASN A 165 -42.10 -21.98 -5.31
C ASN A 165 -42.43 -23.39 -4.79
N MET A 166 -41.58 -23.96 -3.92
CA MET A 166 -41.85 -25.26 -3.29
C MET A 166 -43.09 -25.21 -2.39
N GLN A 167 -43.22 -24.15 -1.58
CA GLN A 167 -44.42 -23.92 -0.75
C GLN A 167 -45.68 -23.76 -1.60
N TYR A 168 -45.61 -23.03 -2.71
CA TYR A 168 -46.73 -22.91 -3.65
C TYR A 168 -47.14 -24.27 -4.21
N ASN A 169 -46.17 -25.08 -4.67
CA ASN A 169 -46.41 -26.41 -5.20
C ASN A 169 -47.04 -27.34 -4.16
N GLN A 170 -46.58 -27.28 -2.90
CA GLN A 170 -47.14 -28.04 -1.78
C GLN A 170 -48.58 -27.60 -1.47
N GLN A 171 -48.86 -26.30 -1.43
CA GLN A 171 -50.21 -25.78 -1.21
C GLN A 171 -51.17 -26.15 -2.35
N ASP A 172 -50.71 -26.15 -3.60
CA ASP A 172 -51.52 -26.59 -4.75
C ASP A 172 -51.89 -28.08 -4.64
N LEU A 173 -50.91 -28.92 -4.28
CA LEU A 173 -51.11 -30.35 -4.06
C LEU A 173 -52.08 -30.62 -2.91
N ASP A 174 -51.93 -29.91 -1.79
CA ASP A 174 -52.82 -30.03 -0.62
C ASP A 174 -54.27 -29.66 -0.94
N LYS A 175 -54.48 -28.60 -1.72
CA LYS A 175 -55.82 -28.21 -2.20
C LYS A 175 -56.42 -29.30 -3.09
N LEU A 176 -55.62 -29.87 -4.00
CA LEU A 176 -56.06 -30.91 -4.91
C LEU A 176 -56.42 -32.20 -4.15
N LEU A 177 -55.60 -32.63 -3.22
CA LEU A 177 -55.88 -33.77 -2.33
C LEU A 177 -57.18 -33.57 -1.55
N THR A 178 -57.39 -32.36 -1.01
CA THR A 178 -58.64 -32.02 -0.30
C THR A 178 -59.88 -32.14 -1.21
N ILE A 179 -59.76 -31.80 -2.49
CA ILE A 179 -60.85 -31.93 -3.48
C ILE A 179 -61.10 -33.42 -3.80
N LEU A 180 -60.04 -34.22 -3.99
CA LEU A 180 -60.14 -35.65 -4.27
C LEU A 180 -60.70 -36.45 -3.08
N ASP A 181 -60.33 -36.09 -1.85
CA ASP A 181 -60.90 -36.67 -0.63
C ASP A 181 -62.41 -36.40 -0.52
N LYS A 182 -62.85 -35.17 -0.86
CA LYS A 182 -64.29 -34.85 -0.91
C LYS A 182 -65.00 -35.64 -2.00
N LYS A 183 -64.38 -35.80 -3.17
CA LYS A 183 -64.94 -36.59 -4.29
C LYS A 183 -65.09 -38.06 -3.91
N SER A 184 -64.08 -38.67 -3.28
CA SER A 184 -64.15 -40.07 -2.83
C SER A 184 -65.20 -40.28 -1.74
N ALA A 185 -65.35 -39.32 -0.81
CA ALA A 185 -66.41 -39.36 0.20
C ALA A 185 -67.81 -39.32 -0.42
N ILE A 186 -68.06 -38.42 -1.38
CA ILE A 186 -69.35 -38.30 -2.07
C ILE A 186 -69.64 -39.56 -2.91
N LEU A 187 -68.66 -40.11 -3.61
CA LEU A 187 -68.82 -41.35 -4.38
C LEU A 187 -69.20 -42.54 -3.48
N ASN A 188 -68.60 -42.65 -2.29
CA ASN A 188 -68.98 -43.66 -1.30
C ASN A 188 -70.43 -43.52 -0.85
N GLU A 189 -70.88 -42.30 -0.55
CA GLU A 189 -72.28 -42.01 -0.19
C GLU A 189 -73.26 -42.37 -1.32
N ILE A 190 -72.91 -42.10 -2.59
CA ILE A 190 -73.72 -42.48 -3.77
C ILE A 190 -73.82 -44.01 -3.89
N ILE A 191 -72.72 -44.74 -3.75
CA ILE A 191 -72.69 -46.22 -3.87
C ILE A 191 -73.53 -46.91 -2.78
N GLN A 192 -73.62 -46.32 -1.60
CA GLN A 192 -74.42 -46.85 -0.47
C GLN A 192 -75.92 -46.61 -0.63
N SER A 193 -76.36 -45.75 -1.56
CA SER A 193 -77.77 -45.46 -1.83
C SER A 193 -78.52 -46.67 -2.41
N GLN A 194 -79.76 -46.89 -1.93
CA GLN A 194 -80.66 -47.96 -2.41
C GLN A 194 -81.40 -47.60 -3.72
N LYS A 195 -81.26 -46.37 -4.23
CA LYS A 195 -82.05 -45.83 -5.36
C LYS A 195 -81.36 -45.93 -6.73
N ILE A 196 -80.26 -46.67 -6.86
CA ILE A 196 -79.41 -46.74 -8.06
C ILE A 196 -79.45 -48.16 -8.64
N SER A 197 -79.47 -48.30 -9.97
CA SER A 197 -79.43 -49.60 -10.65
C SER A 197 -78.12 -50.34 -10.39
N VAL A 198 -78.12 -51.68 -10.46
CA VAL A 198 -76.90 -52.50 -10.25
C VAL A 198 -75.78 -52.10 -11.23
N THR A 199 -76.12 -51.77 -12.48
CA THR A 199 -75.16 -51.34 -13.51
C THR A 199 -74.58 -49.96 -13.21
N GLU A 200 -75.41 -49.02 -12.75
CA GLU A 200 -74.98 -47.67 -12.38
C GLU A 200 -74.10 -47.71 -11.13
N LYS A 201 -74.43 -48.58 -10.16
CA LYS A 201 -73.62 -48.80 -8.96
C LYS A 201 -72.23 -49.33 -9.28
N GLN A 202 -72.11 -50.18 -10.31
CA GLN A 202 -70.81 -50.64 -10.77
C GLN A 202 -69.99 -49.51 -11.41
N SER A 203 -70.61 -48.69 -12.26
CA SER A 203 -69.93 -47.52 -12.86
C SER A 203 -69.40 -46.53 -11.81
N TYR A 204 -70.15 -46.23 -10.75
CA TYR A 204 -69.66 -45.37 -9.66
C TYR A 204 -68.55 -46.02 -8.83
N LYS A 205 -68.57 -47.35 -8.66
CA LYS A 205 -67.47 -48.08 -8.00
C LYS A 205 -66.17 -47.97 -8.79
N ASP A 206 -66.24 -48.12 -10.12
CA ASP A 206 -65.05 -48.04 -10.98
C ASP A 206 -64.43 -46.61 -10.92
N VAL A 207 -65.27 -45.57 -10.89
CA VAL A 207 -64.82 -44.17 -10.71
C VAL A 207 -64.25 -43.93 -9.31
N LEU A 208 -64.81 -44.55 -8.27
CA LEU A 208 -64.28 -44.46 -6.91
C LEU A 208 -62.89 -45.09 -6.82
N VAL A 209 -62.71 -46.29 -7.36
CA VAL A 209 -61.40 -46.98 -7.37
C VAL A 209 -60.36 -46.13 -8.08
N ALA A 210 -60.67 -45.62 -9.27
CA ALA A 210 -59.75 -44.73 -9.99
C ALA A 210 -59.44 -43.43 -9.22
N THR A 211 -60.42 -42.87 -8.51
CA THR A 211 -60.21 -41.67 -7.67
C THR A 211 -59.34 -41.98 -6.45
N GLN A 212 -59.47 -43.17 -5.86
CA GLN A 212 -58.67 -43.62 -4.73
C GLN A 212 -57.21 -43.90 -5.13
N GLU A 213 -56.99 -44.55 -6.27
CA GLU A 213 -55.65 -44.74 -6.84
C GLU A 213 -54.96 -43.40 -7.11
N GLN A 214 -55.69 -42.45 -7.73
CA GLN A 214 -55.18 -41.09 -7.95
C GLN A 214 -54.76 -40.41 -6.64
N ASN A 215 -55.59 -40.54 -5.60
CA ASN A 215 -55.34 -39.93 -4.31
C ASN A 215 -54.12 -40.56 -3.62
N LEU A 216 -53.97 -41.89 -3.66
CA LEU A 216 -52.80 -42.60 -3.12
C LEU A 216 -51.48 -42.15 -3.77
N GLU A 217 -51.47 -42.01 -5.10
CA GLU A 217 -50.29 -41.53 -5.84
C GLU A 217 -49.93 -40.08 -5.46
N LEU A 218 -50.92 -39.20 -5.38
CA LEU A 218 -50.72 -37.80 -5.00
C LEU A 218 -50.36 -37.62 -3.52
N GLN A 219 -50.85 -38.48 -2.62
CA GLN A 219 -50.44 -38.50 -1.21
C GLN A 219 -48.99 -38.94 -1.08
N SER A 220 -48.57 -39.95 -1.86
CA SER A 220 -47.17 -40.37 -1.92
C SER A 220 -46.28 -39.22 -2.40
N ALA A 221 -46.71 -38.51 -3.45
CA ALA A 221 -46.04 -37.31 -3.93
C ALA A 221 -45.95 -36.21 -2.86
N ARG A 222 -47.02 -36.00 -2.07
CA ARG A 222 -47.06 -35.02 -0.98
C ARG A 222 -46.01 -35.32 0.09
N ASN A 223 -45.93 -36.57 0.54
CA ASN A 223 -44.97 -36.99 1.57
C ASN A 223 -43.52 -36.83 1.08
N ILE A 224 -43.26 -37.15 -0.19
CA ILE A 224 -41.94 -36.94 -0.81
C ILE A 224 -41.65 -35.44 -0.89
N LEU A 225 -42.59 -34.62 -1.37
CA LEU A 225 -42.42 -33.17 -1.48
C LEU A 225 -42.17 -32.51 -0.12
N GLU A 226 -42.89 -32.93 0.92
CA GLU A 226 -42.71 -32.46 2.30
C GLU A 226 -41.29 -32.78 2.78
N THR A 227 -40.85 -34.03 2.62
CA THR A 227 -39.49 -34.44 3.00
C THR A 227 -38.41 -33.69 2.20
N THR A 228 -38.61 -33.54 0.89
CA THR A 228 -37.70 -32.77 0.02
C THR A 228 -37.63 -31.31 0.42
N THR A 229 -38.78 -30.71 0.78
CA THR A 229 -38.88 -29.32 1.24
C THR A 229 -38.18 -29.13 2.58
N ASP A 230 -38.34 -30.06 3.52
CA ASP A 230 -37.67 -30.03 4.83
C ASP A 230 -36.15 -30.15 4.70
N VAL A 231 -35.66 -31.08 3.87
CA VAL A 231 -34.22 -31.24 3.61
C VAL A 231 -33.66 -30.00 2.91
N PHE A 232 -34.37 -29.45 1.91
CA PHE A 232 -33.95 -28.22 1.25
C PHE A 232 -33.90 -27.04 2.23
N ASN A 233 -34.90 -26.89 3.10
CA ASN A 233 -34.94 -25.80 4.07
C ASN A 233 -33.80 -25.88 5.06
N LYS A 234 -33.46 -27.07 5.58
CA LYS A 234 -32.31 -27.25 6.50
C LYS A 234 -30.99 -26.82 5.86
N ASP A 235 -30.72 -27.26 4.64
CA ASP A 235 -29.49 -26.91 3.93
C ASP A 235 -29.45 -25.41 3.57
N ALA A 236 -30.59 -24.86 3.17
CA ALA A 236 -30.74 -23.43 2.91
C ALA A 236 -30.48 -22.59 4.16
N ASP A 237 -31.05 -22.98 5.30
CA ASP A 237 -30.89 -22.28 6.58
C ASP A 237 -29.42 -22.29 7.05
N GLU A 238 -28.69 -23.39 6.85
CA GLU A 238 -27.24 -23.45 7.15
C GLU A 238 -26.44 -22.46 6.29
N ILE A 239 -26.73 -22.41 4.98
CA ILE A 239 -26.05 -21.49 4.06
C ILE A 239 -26.43 -20.04 4.36
N GLU A 240 -27.70 -19.74 4.58
CA GLU A 240 -28.18 -18.40 4.96
C GLU A 240 -27.51 -17.94 6.25
N ALA A 241 -27.43 -18.78 7.28
CA ALA A 241 -26.76 -18.44 8.55
C ALA A 241 -25.26 -18.16 8.37
N ASN A 242 -24.56 -18.94 7.53
CA ASN A 242 -23.15 -18.71 7.24
C ASN A 242 -22.94 -17.39 6.47
N LEU A 243 -23.78 -17.12 5.47
CA LEU A 243 -23.74 -15.87 4.71
C LEU A 243 -24.06 -14.66 5.60
N GLU A 244 -25.07 -14.74 6.47
CA GLU A 244 -25.40 -13.68 7.43
C GLU A 244 -24.23 -13.39 8.38
N TYR A 245 -23.54 -14.44 8.87
CA TYR A 245 -22.34 -14.29 9.69
C TYR A 245 -21.21 -13.58 8.93
N GLN A 246 -20.94 -14.00 7.69
CA GLN A 246 -19.92 -13.36 6.84
C GLN A 246 -20.28 -11.89 6.52
N ILE A 247 -21.55 -11.61 6.18
CA ILE A 247 -22.05 -10.25 5.95
C ILE A 247 -21.85 -9.38 7.20
N LYS A 248 -22.23 -9.89 8.38
CA LYS A 248 -22.06 -9.16 9.65
C LYS A 248 -20.60 -8.83 9.92
N ASN A 249 -19.68 -9.77 9.69
CA ASN A 249 -18.25 -9.53 9.86
C ASN A 249 -17.71 -8.48 8.89
N GLN A 250 -18.12 -8.52 7.62
CA GLN A 250 -17.72 -7.51 6.64
C GLN A 250 -18.28 -6.12 6.97
N ILE A 251 -19.54 -6.03 7.42
CA ILE A 251 -20.14 -4.77 7.88
C ILE A 251 -19.37 -4.22 9.09
N LEU A 252 -19.06 -5.06 10.08
CA LEU A 252 -18.27 -4.65 11.25
C LEU A 252 -16.89 -4.13 10.82
N LYS A 253 -16.21 -4.83 9.89
CA LYS A 253 -14.92 -4.39 9.34
C LYS A 253 -15.04 -2.99 8.69
N LEU A 254 -16.07 -2.76 7.88
CA LEU A 254 -16.35 -1.44 7.28
C LEU A 254 -16.60 -0.35 8.33
N VAL A 255 -17.34 -0.65 9.40
CA VAL A 255 -17.59 0.29 10.50
C VAL A 255 -16.28 0.67 11.20
N TYR A 256 -15.40 -0.29 11.50
CA TYR A 256 -14.09 0.01 12.09
C TYR A 256 -13.21 0.88 11.18
N ILE A 257 -13.19 0.61 9.87
CA ILE A 257 -12.47 1.44 8.89
C ILE A 257 -13.04 2.87 8.89
N GLY A 258 -14.37 3.00 8.86
CA GLY A 258 -15.06 4.29 8.91
C GLY A 258 -14.73 5.09 10.17
N ILE A 259 -14.74 4.43 11.34
CA ILE A 259 -14.34 5.05 12.62
C ILE A 259 -12.87 5.49 12.57
N GLY A 260 -11.96 4.67 12.03
CA GLY A 260 -10.55 5.02 11.89
C GLY A 260 -10.33 6.25 11.00
N ILE A 261 -11.01 6.32 9.86
CA ILE A 261 -10.96 7.48 8.95
C ILE A 261 -11.53 8.73 9.64
N LEU A 262 -12.67 8.60 10.31
CA LEU A 262 -13.30 9.70 11.04
C LEU A 262 -12.35 10.25 12.12
N LEU A 263 -11.74 9.36 12.90
CA LEU A 263 -10.78 9.72 13.93
C LEU A 263 -9.57 10.45 13.34
N SER A 264 -9.03 9.98 12.22
CA SER A 264 -7.92 10.65 11.51
C SER A 264 -8.29 12.08 11.09
N VAL A 265 -9.49 12.27 10.53
CA VAL A 265 -9.98 13.60 10.12
C VAL A 265 -10.17 14.52 11.33
N VAL A 266 -10.74 14.01 12.42
CA VAL A 266 -10.93 14.77 13.67
C VAL A 266 -9.58 15.22 14.25
N ILE A 267 -8.60 14.30 14.34
CA ILE A 267 -7.24 14.62 14.80
C ILE A 267 -6.60 15.69 13.90
N ALA A 268 -6.68 15.52 12.57
CA ALA A 268 -6.14 16.49 11.62
C ALA A 268 -6.80 17.88 11.77
N PHE A 269 -8.10 17.92 12.05
CA PHE A 269 -8.82 19.17 12.34
C PHE A 269 -8.31 19.85 13.62
N PHE A 270 -8.16 19.11 14.72
CA PHE A 270 -7.59 19.65 15.96
C PHE A 270 -6.15 20.15 15.77
N LEU A 271 -5.31 19.41 15.05
CA LEU A 271 -3.95 19.84 14.72
C LEU A 271 -3.95 21.15 13.92
N LYS A 272 -4.88 21.35 12.98
CA LYS A 272 -5.04 22.61 12.24
C LYS A 272 -5.44 23.77 13.17
N LEU A 273 -6.35 23.53 14.13
CA LEU A 273 -6.75 24.54 15.12
C LEU A 273 -5.56 24.97 15.99
N ILE A 274 -4.77 24.00 16.47
CA ILE A 274 -3.57 24.27 17.27
C ILE A 274 -2.54 25.04 16.43
N ALA A 275 -2.28 24.60 15.19
CA ALA A 275 -1.34 25.28 14.29
C ALA A 275 -1.74 26.74 14.05
N LYS A 276 -3.03 27.03 13.87
CA LYS A 276 -3.54 28.40 13.70
C LYS A 276 -3.38 29.25 14.97
N ARG A 277 -3.43 28.64 16.16
CA ARG A 277 -3.32 29.35 17.45
C ARG A 277 -1.88 29.67 17.84
N TYR A 278 -0.91 28.83 17.46
CA TYR A 278 0.49 28.97 17.89
C TYR A 278 1.42 29.60 16.84
N ILE A 279 1.00 29.72 15.58
CA ILE A 279 1.83 30.26 14.49
C ILE A 279 1.35 31.66 14.14
N GLU A 280 2.04 32.69 14.64
CA GLU A 280 1.70 34.10 14.41
C GLU A 280 1.84 34.55 12.95
N HIS A 281 2.75 33.95 12.17
CA HIS A 281 2.97 34.32 10.77
C HIS A 281 2.05 33.56 9.81
N HIS A 282 1.24 34.31 9.05
CA HIS A 282 0.22 33.78 8.12
C HIS A 282 0.78 32.76 7.11
N GLU A 283 1.97 33.01 6.55
CA GLU A 283 2.60 32.10 5.57
C GLU A 283 2.99 30.74 6.17
N ARG A 284 3.42 30.73 7.43
CA ARG A 284 3.80 29.49 8.14
C ARG A 284 2.57 28.68 8.53
N ALA A 285 1.49 29.34 8.96
CA ALA A 285 0.24 28.67 9.29
C ALA A 285 -0.39 27.95 8.08
N TYR A 286 -0.30 28.58 6.89
CA TYR A 286 -0.74 27.96 5.63
C TYR A 286 0.09 26.72 5.28
N THR A 287 1.41 26.82 5.38
CA THR A 287 2.33 25.71 5.07
C THR A 287 2.12 24.53 6.02
N THR A 288 1.97 24.78 7.32
CA THR A 288 1.68 23.74 8.33
C THR A 288 0.35 23.06 8.06
N SER A 289 -0.69 23.82 7.69
CA SER A 289 -1.99 23.24 7.34
C SER A 289 -1.92 22.32 6.11
N LYS A 290 -1.10 22.67 5.12
CA LYS A 290 -0.84 21.83 3.95
C LYS A 290 -0.12 20.54 4.34
N ILE A 291 0.90 20.60 5.19
CA ILE A 291 1.61 19.43 5.71
C ILE A 291 0.65 18.49 6.46
N ILE A 292 -0.19 19.03 7.35
CA ILE A 292 -1.20 18.24 8.07
C ILE A 292 -2.16 17.56 7.09
N ASN A 293 -2.57 18.24 6.02
CA ASN A 293 -3.48 17.67 5.04
C ASN A 293 -2.84 16.53 4.26
N VAL A 294 -1.59 16.70 3.81
CA VAL A 294 -0.83 15.63 3.14
C VAL A 294 -0.70 14.43 4.08
N PHE A 295 -0.32 14.66 5.34
CA PHE A 295 -0.18 13.59 6.32
C PHE A 295 -1.51 12.85 6.59
N ASN A 296 -2.63 13.58 6.72
CA ASN A 296 -3.96 12.99 6.89
C ASN A 296 -4.36 12.14 5.67
N ILE A 297 -4.12 12.63 4.45
CA ILE A 297 -4.39 11.86 3.22
C ILE A 297 -3.53 10.58 3.19
N THR A 298 -2.24 10.68 3.56
CA THR A 298 -1.35 9.51 3.66
C THR A 298 -1.83 8.51 4.72
N ILE A 299 -2.31 8.97 5.89
CA ILE A 299 -2.86 8.08 6.92
C ILE A 299 -4.13 7.40 6.41
N ILE A 300 -5.06 8.12 5.80
CA ILE A 300 -6.29 7.53 5.23
C ILE A 300 -5.94 6.48 4.19
N PHE A 301 -4.97 6.77 3.31
CA PHE A 301 -4.46 5.81 2.34
C PHE A 301 -3.89 4.56 3.02
N LEU A 302 -3.08 4.71 4.09
CA LEU A 302 -2.54 3.58 4.84
C LEU A 302 -3.62 2.78 5.56
N ILE A 303 -4.63 3.43 6.16
CA ILE A 303 -5.77 2.74 6.78
C ILE A 303 -6.48 1.87 5.75
N LEU A 304 -6.78 2.42 4.57
CA LEU A 304 -7.42 1.68 3.48
C LEU A 304 -6.54 0.53 2.96
N LEU A 305 -5.24 0.80 2.79
CA LEU A 305 -4.27 -0.19 2.35
C LEU A 305 -4.21 -1.38 3.31
N PHE A 306 -4.02 -1.13 4.62
CA PHE A 306 -3.92 -2.19 5.62
C PHE A 306 -5.26 -2.86 5.92
N ALA A 307 -6.38 -2.14 5.83
CA ALA A 307 -7.69 -2.72 6.09
C ALA A 307 -8.07 -3.81 5.08
N TYR A 308 -7.56 -3.72 3.85
CA TYR A 308 -7.90 -4.65 2.78
C TYR A 308 -6.83 -5.71 2.51
N ILE A 309 -5.69 -5.65 3.19
CA ILE A 309 -4.70 -6.73 3.12
C ILE A 309 -5.11 -7.83 4.11
N ASP A 310 -5.78 -8.87 3.61
CA ASP A 310 -6.17 -10.02 4.41
C ASP A 310 -4.98 -10.95 4.77
N ASN A 311 -3.84 -10.79 4.09
CA ASN A 311 -2.64 -11.60 4.32
C ASN A 311 -1.47 -10.73 4.81
N ALA A 312 -1.23 -10.78 6.12
CA ALA A 312 -0.17 -10.03 6.79
C ALA A 312 1.21 -10.25 6.15
N THR A 313 1.47 -11.41 5.54
CA THR A 313 2.76 -11.72 4.89
C THR A 313 3.01 -10.83 3.67
N TYR A 314 1.99 -10.63 2.82
CA TYR A 314 2.13 -9.76 1.64
C TYR A 314 2.26 -8.29 2.05
N ALA A 315 1.56 -7.85 3.10
CA ALA A 315 1.75 -6.51 3.66
C ALA A 315 3.19 -6.29 4.11
N VAL A 316 3.75 -7.23 4.88
CA VAL A 316 5.12 -7.15 5.39
C VAL A 316 6.13 -7.14 4.25
N ALA A 317 5.96 -7.97 3.24
CA ALA A 317 6.85 -8.01 2.08
C ALA A 317 6.81 -6.68 1.29
N MET A 318 5.61 -6.15 1.02
CA MET A 318 5.43 -4.90 0.28
C MET A 318 6.00 -3.70 1.04
N VAL A 319 5.69 -3.59 2.34
CA VAL A 319 6.22 -2.54 3.22
C VAL A 319 7.74 -2.67 3.35
N GLY A 320 8.27 -3.89 3.46
CA GLY A 320 9.71 -4.14 3.51
C GLY A 320 10.43 -3.65 2.25
N PHE A 321 9.92 -3.98 1.08
CA PHE A 321 10.48 -3.52 -0.20
C PHE A 321 10.36 -1.99 -0.36
N ALA A 322 9.18 -1.42 -0.07
CA ALA A 322 8.98 0.02 -0.11
C ALA A 322 9.92 0.76 0.87
N SER A 323 10.11 0.21 2.07
CA SER A 323 11.02 0.77 3.08
C SER A 323 12.47 0.75 2.62
N ALA A 324 12.92 -0.31 1.94
CA ALA A 324 14.26 -0.36 1.34
C ALA A 324 14.44 0.73 0.27
N GLY A 325 13.44 0.92 -0.60
CA GLY A 325 13.45 1.99 -1.61
C GLY A 325 13.52 3.39 -0.97
N VAL A 326 12.71 3.65 0.05
CA VAL A 326 12.73 4.91 0.82
C VAL A 326 14.08 5.11 1.51
N ALA A 327 14.65 4.07 2.11
CA ALA A 327 15.95 4.14 2.79
C ALA A 327 17.08 4.51 1.82
N ILE A 328 17.10 3.93 0.62
CA ILE A 328 18.08 4.27 -0.42
C ILE A 328 17.91 5.74 -0.87
N ALA A 329 16.67 6.18 -1.11
CA ALA A 329 16.38 7.54 -1.55
C ALA A 329 16.71 8.60 -0.47
N MET A 330 16.50 8.27 0.81
CA MET A 330 16.73 9.18 1.94
C MET A 330 18.15 9.10 2.54
N LYS A 331 19.03 8.29 1.96
CA LYS A 331 20.39 8.04 2.46
C LYS A 331 21.13 9.33 2.84
N ASP A 332 21.19 10.32 1.95
CA ASP A 332 21.98 11.53 2.18
C ASP A 332 21.40 12.44 3.26
N MET A 333 20.07 12.45 3.40
CA MET A 333 19.40 13.16 4.49
C MET A 333 19.78 12.54 5.83
N PHE A 334 19.73 11.21 5.94
CA PHE A 334 20.13 10.49 7.15
C PHE A 334 21.62 10.63 7.45
N MET A 335 22.49 10.55 6.44
CA MET A 335 23.92 10.79 6.63
C MET A 335 24.20 12.23 7.08
N SER A 336 23.41 13.21 6.64
CA SER A 336 23.56 14.59 7.09
C SER A 336 23.12 14.79 8.53
N THR A 337 22.06 14.11 8.99
CA THR A 337 21.65 14.16 10.41
C THR A 337 22.69 13.50 11.32
N LEU A 338 23.30 12.39 10.89
CA LEU A 338 24.44 11.79 11.59
C LEU A 338 25.66 12.72 11.58
N GLY A 339 25.94 13.35 10.45
CA GLY A 339 27.04 14.31 10.33
C GLY A 339 26.89 15.48 11.30
N TRP A 340 25.67 16.02 11.43
CA TRP A 340 25.35 17.03 12.43
C TRP A 340 25.66 16.57 13.86
N LEU A 341 25.25 15.34 14.22
CA LEU A 341 25.51 14.78 15.55
C LEU A 341 27.02 14.70 15.80
N VAL A 342 27.79 14.22 14.82
CA VAL A 342 29.26 14.13 14.92
C VAL A 342 29.89 15.52 15.08
N ILE A 343 29.44 16.53 14.33
CA ILE A 343 29.95 17.91 14.44
C ILE A 343 29.65 18.49 15.82
N VAL A 344 28.40 18.37 16.29
CA VAL A 344 27.95 18.97 17.54
C VAL A 344 28.52 18.26 18.77
N VAL A 345 28.52 16.92 18.78
CA VAL A 345 29.04 16.12 19.90
C VAL A 345 30.57 16.09 19.88
N GLY A 346 31.18 15.92 18.70
CA GLY A 346 32.63 15.89 18.56
C GLY A 346 33.29 17.26 18.69
N GLY A 347 32.52 18.35 18.57
CA GLY A 347 33.03 19.72 18.68
C GLY A 347 34.10 20.05 17.64
N SER A 348 34.07 19.44 16.46
CA SER A 348 35.09 19.61 15.41
C SER A 348 34.98 20.97 14.70
N ILE A 349 33.77 21.53 14.63
CA ILE A 349 33.45 22.82 14.01
C ILE A 349 32.42 23.53 14.89
N HIS A 350 32.68 24.79 15.22
CA HIS A 350 31.76 25.65 15.97
C HIS A 350 31.28 26.85 15.14
N VAL A 351 30.17 27.44 15.57
CA VAL A 351 29.73 28.74 15.02
C VAL A 351 30.78 29.79 15.34
N GLY A 352 31.19 30.54 14.32
CA GLY A 352 32.30 31.51 14.37
C GLY A 352 33.65 30.94 13.90
N ASP A 353 33.78 29.63 13.69
CA ASP A 353 35.03 29.07 13.17
C ASP A 353 35.23 29.42 11.69
N ARG A 354 36.48 29.69 11.28
CA ARG A 354 36.84 29.82 9.88
C ARG A 354 37.26 28.46 9.34
N ILE A 355 36.53 27.96 8.35
CA ILE A 355 36.76 26.64 7.77
C ILE A 355 37.11 26.75 6.28
N ARG A 356 37.95 25.82 5.82
CA ARG A 356 38.18 25.54 4.42
C ARG A 356 37.48 24.25 4.03
N VAL A 357 36.67 24.34 3.00
CA VAL A 357 35.98 23.19 2.41
C VAL A 357 36.45 23.03 0.98
N LYS A 358 36.90 21.82 0.64
CA LYS A 358 37.25 21.46 -0.73
C LYS A 358 36.08 20.68 -1.34
N LYS A 359 35.59 21.14 -2.48
CA LYS A 359 34.62 20.42 -3.30
C LYS A 359 35.25 20.21 -4.67
N GLU A 360 35.63 18.98 -4.98
CA GLU A 360 36.31 18.62 -6.24
C GLU A 360 37.56 19.52 -6.47
N ASN A 361 37.52 20.41 -7.46
CA ASN A 361 38.61 21.35 -7.77
C ASN A 361 38.39 22.76 -7.21
N GLU A 362 37.25 23.02 -6.56
CA GLU A 362 36.96 24.32 -5.97
C GLU A 362 37.24 24.32 -4.46
N VAL A 363 37.81 25.43 -3.98
CA VAL A 363 38.12 25.66 -2.58
C VAL A 363 37.31 26.85 -2.09
N PHE A 364 36.55 26.61 -1.02
CA PHE A 364 35.77 27.64 -0.33
C PHE A 364 36.35 27.86 1.06
N ILE A 365 36.51 29.12 1.45
CA ILE A 365 37.04 29.50 2.76
C ILE A 365 36.10 30.55 3.33
N GLY A 366 35.52 30.25 4.48
CA GLY A 366 34.54 31.16 5.09
C GLY A 366 34.31 30.89 6.56
N ASP A 367 33.58 31.81 7.17
CA ASP A 367 33.26 31.78 8.60
C ASP A 367 31.91 31.10 8.82
N VAL A 368 31.84 30.17 9.78
CA VAL A 368 30.63 29.40 10.08
C VAL A 368 29.61 30.29 10.79
N LEU A 369 28.44 30.47 10.17
CA LEU A 369 27.33 31.25 10.72
C LEU A 369 26.33 30.40 11.50
N ASP A 370 26.03 29.21 11.00
CA ASP A 370 25.04 28.31 11.60
C ASP A 370 25.35 26.84 11.27
N ILE A 371 25.02 25.96 12.21
CA ILE A 371 25.13 24.51 12.05
C ILE A 371 23.72 23.91 12.25
N SER A 372 22.98 23.83 11.15
CA SER A 372 21.66 23.24 11.08
C SER A 372 21.75 21.71 10.94
N MET A 373 20.64 20.99 11.19
CA MET A 373 20.60 19.52 11.21
C MET A 373 21.05 18.86 9.89
N LEU A 374 20.83 19.52 8.75
CA LEU A 374 21.18 18.98 7.42
C LEU A 374 22.37 19.68 6.76
N ARG A 375 22.79 20.85 7.27
CA ARG A 375 23.79 21.68 6.61
C ARG A 375 24.52 22.63 7.56
N ILE A 376 25.77 22.95 7.21
CA ILE A 376 26.56 24.05 7.74
C ILE A 376 26.38 25.26 6.80
N THR A 377 26.18 26.45 7.37
CA THR A 377 26.16 27.71 6.61
C THR A 377 27.44 28.46 6.88
N ILE A 378 28.20 28.77 5.82
CA ILE A 378 29.40 29.60 5.92
C ILE A 378 29.25 30.88 5.11
N TYR A 379 29.91 31.94 5.56
CA TYR A 379 30.06 33.20 4.85
C TYR A 379 31.44 33.27 4.18
N ASP A 380 31.45 33.24 2.85
CA ASP A 380 32.66 33.33 2.03
C ASP A 380 33.19 34.77 2.01
N ASP A 381 34.40 34.97 2.50
CA ASP A 381 35.05 36.28 2.64
C ASP A 381 36.24 36.43 1.67
N ILE A 382 36.79 37.63 1.52
CA ILE A 382 37.89 37.90 0.60
C ILE A 382 39.16 37.20 1.11
N THR A 383 39.58 36.16 0.40
CA THR A 383 40.78 35.37 0.70
C THR A 383 41.77 35.39 -0.47
N LEU A 384 42.96 34.85 -0.26
CA LEU A 384 43.95 34.70 -1.34
C LEU A 384 43.41 33.84 -2.50
N THR A 385 42.61 32.81 -2.20
CA THR A 385 41.92 32.01 -3.21
C THR A 385 40.92 32.86 -4.01
N SER A 386 40.15 33.71 -3.33
CA SER A 386 39.25 34.66 -3.99
C SER A 386 40.01 35.69 -4.83
N TYR A 387 41.22 36.10 -4.41
CA TYR A 387 42.08 37.02 -5.16
C TYR A 387 42.71 36.40 -6.41
N ARG A 388 43.11 35.12 -6.36
CA ARG A 388 43.89 34.44 -7.44
C ARG A 388 43.07 33.55 -8.37
N GLU A 389 42.00 32.95 -7.87
CA GLU A 389 41.27 31.88 -8.57
C GLU A 389 39.81 32.28 -8.80
N ASN A 390 39.05 32.51 -7.72
CA ASN A 390 37.59 32.62 -7.82
C ASN A 390 37.09 34.01 -8.28
N HIS A 391 37.86 35.07 -8.02
CA HIS A 391 37.51 36.48 -8.28
C HIS A 391 36.11 36.92 -7.79
N ARG A 392 35.54 36.23 -6.79
CA ARG A 392 34.20 36.47 -6.21
C ARG A 392 34.21 36.13 -4.72
N ALA A 393 33.57 36.95 -3.89
CA ALA A 393 33.43 36.77 -2.43
C ALA A 393 32.08 37.35 -1.93
N GLY A 394 31.75 37.17 -0.64
CA GLY A 394 30.55 37.70 0.01
C GLY A 394 29.31 36.82 -0.09
N ARG A 395 29.48 35.52 -0.36
CA ARG A 395 28.37 34.58 -0.60
C ARG A 395 28.07 33.74 0.64
N LEU A 396 26.80 33.41 0.85
CA LEU A 396 26.41 32.35 1.78
C LEU A 396 26.51 31.00 1.08
N ILE A 397 27.31 30.10 1.65
CA ILE A 397 27.50 28.75 1.12
C ILE A 397 26.88 27.76 2.10
N PHE A 398 26.00 26.90 1.56
CA PHE A 398 25.32 25.86 2.31
C PHE A 398 25.98 24.51 2.02
N ILE A 399 26.65 23.95 3.02
CA ILE A 399 27.39 22.70 2.92
C ILE A 399 26.57 21.60 3.59
N PRO A 400 26.15 20.54 2.88
CA PRO A 400 25.49 19.40 3.49
C PRO A 400 26.37 18.75 4.57
N ASN A 401 25.79 18.39 5.71
CA ASN A 401 26.58 17.84 6.82
C ASN A 401 27.21 16.48 6.52
N ASN A 402 26.67 15.71 5.55
CA ASN A 402 27.28 14.45 5.13
C ASN A 402 28.68 14.64 4.49
N TYR A 403 29.05 15.86 4.08
CA TYR A 403 30.37 16.16 3.51
C TYR A 403 31.52 15.87 4.47
N ILE A 404 31.29 15.88 5.79
CA ILE A 404 32.34 15.57 6.77
C ILE A 404 32.88 14.13 6.62
N PHE A 405 32.07 13.23 6.05
CA PHE A 405 32.43 11.82 5.88
C PHE A 405 33.12 11.54 4.54
N THR A 406 32.87 12.38 3.54
CA THR A 406 33.31 12.14 2.16
C THR A 406 34.42 13.08 1.72
N ASN A 407 34.53 14.26 2.33
CA ASN A 407 35.42 15.33 1.90
C ASN A 407 36.26 15.87 3.07
N LEU A 408 37.44 16.41 2.76
CA LEU A 408 38.28 17.07 3.75
C LEU A 408 37.73 18.46 4.08
N ILE A 409 37.46 18.68 5.37
CA ILE A 409 37.17 20.00 5.93
C ILE A 409 38.31 20.35 6.88
N SER A 410 38.96 21.49 6.64
CA SER A 410 40.04 21.99 7.50
C SER A 410 39.51 23.15 8.33
N ASN A 411 39.59 23.05 9.65
CA ASN A 411 39.23 24.13 10.55
C ASN A 411 40.48 24.98 10.86
N TYR A 412 40.47 26.25 10.48
CA TYR A 412 41.59 27.16 10.72
C TYR A 412 41.63 27.72 12.13
N THR A 413 40.48 27.75 12.81
CA THR A 413 40.34 28.45 14.11
C THR A 413 39.94 27.53 15.25
N TYR A 414 40.12 26.23 15.07
CA TYR A 414 39.77 25.22 16.06
C TYR A 414 40.35 25.54 17.44
N GLY A 415 39.52 25.37 18.48
CA GLY A 415 39.98 25.51 19.87
C GLY A 415 40.48 26.91 20.24
N ASN A 416 40.00 27.95 19.55
CA ASN A 416 40.42 29.35 19.67
C ASN A 416 41.84 29.66 19.12
N LEU A 417 42.40 28.82 18.24
CA LEU A 417 43.61 29.16 17.51
C LEU A 417 43.30 30.21 16.44
N LYS A 418 43.39 31.49 16.79
CA LYS A 418 42.99 32.58 15.87
C LYS A 418 44.01 32.85 14.76
N ASN A 419 45.17 32.22 14.83
CA ASN A 419 46.31 32.50 13.98
C ASN A 419 46.73 31.24 13.22
N ILE A 420 47.13 31.43 11.97
CA ILE A 420 47.59 30.38 11.06
C ILE A 420 48.96 30.72 10.49
N TRP A 421 49.65 29.71 9.98
CA TRP A 421 50.84 29.93 9.16
C TRP A 421 50.44 30.50 7.80
N ASP A 422 51.08 31.60 7.42
CA ASP A 422 51.00 32.21 6.10
C ASP A 422 52.41 32.50 5.60
N SER A 423 52.55 32.73 4.30
CA SER A 423 53.86 32.97 3.67
C SER A 423 53.84 34.06 2.61
N VAL A 424 54.98 34.74 2.51
CA VAL A 424 55.30 35.68 1.44
C VAL A 424 56.58 35.19 0.78
N SER A 425 56.58 35.14 -0.56
CA SER A 425 57.75 34.73 -1.34
C SER A 425 58.12 35.83 -2.32
N VAL A 426 59.43 36.14 -2.39
CA VAL A 426 60.02 37.04 -3.38
C VAL A 426 61.20 36.33 -4.03
N CYS A 427 61.23 36.30 -5.36
CA CYS A 427 62.30 35.68 -6.12
C CYS A 427 63.43 36.69 -6.36
N ILE A 428 64.67 36.34 -6.03
CA ILE A 428 65.88 37.14 -6.27
C ILE A 428 66.77 36.45 -7.30
N THR A 429 67.63 37.18 -8.00
CA THR A 429 68.55 36.59 -9.00
C THR A 429 69.57 35.65 -8.35
N PHE A 430 70.17 34.74 -9.13
CA PHE A 430 71.19 33.81 -8.63
C PHE A 430 72.44 34.50 -8.09
N ASP A 431 72.78 35.67 -8.63
CA ASP A 431 73.96 36.45 -8.24
C ASP A 431 73.71 37.32 -6.98
N SER A 432 72.48 37.34 -6.48
CA SER A 432 72.12 38.12 -5.29
C SER A 432 72.63 37.49 -3.99
N ASN A 433 72.85 38.32 -2.97
CA ASN A 433 73.23 37.87 -1.64
C ASN A 433 72.06 37.19 -0.90
N ILE A 434 71.93 35.88 -1.09
CA ILE A 434 70.86 35.04 -0.51
C ILE A 434 70.82 35.15 1.02
N THR A 435 71.98 35.14 1.68
CA THR A 435 72.06 35.17 3.15
C THR A 435 71.53 36.49 3.70
N LYS A 436 71.89 37.62 3.07
CA LYS A 436 71.41 38.95 3.43
C LYS A 436 69.91 39.10 3.17
N ALA A 437 69.44 38.64 2.01
CA ALA A 437 68.01 38.63 1.69
C ALA A 437 67.19 37.85 2.73
N LYS A 438 67.64 36.65 3.12
CA LYS A 438 66.98 35.86 4.18
C LYS A 438 66.91 36.60 5.51
N LYS A 439 67.99 37.29 5.90
CA LYS A 439 68.04 38.06 7.14
C LYS A 439 67.02 39.22 7.13
N ILE A 440 66.98 39.98 6.04
CA ILE A 440 66.03 41.09 5.85
C ILE A 440 64.59 40.57 5.91
N ALA A 441 64.26 39.52 5.16
CA ALA A 441 62.91 38.94 5.17
C ALA A 441 62.50 38.43 6.56
N LEU A 442 63.42 37.79 7.28
CA LEU A 442 63.17 37.33 8.64
C LEU A 442 62.91 38.48 9.61
N GLU A 443 63.67 39.57 9.51
CA GLU A 443 63.54 40.75 10.37
C GLU A 443 62.21 41.47 10.14
N VAL A 444 61.81 41.66 8.88
CA VAL A 444 60.52 42.28 8.52
C VAL A 444 59.37 41.44 9.08
N ALA A 445 59.37 40.13 8.82
CA ALA A 445 58.32 39.24 9.30
C ALA A 445 58.28 39.16 10.84
N SER A 446 59.45 39.13 11.50
CA SER A 446 59.53 39.12 12.97
C SER A 446 59.00 40.39 13.60
N THR A 447 59.18 41.53 12.94
CA THR A 447 58.68 42.82 13.42
C THR A 447 57.15 42.89 13.33
N HIS A 448 56.58 42.58 12.16
CA HIS A 448 55.14 42.70 11.92
C HIS A 448 54.31 41.56 12.52
N ALA A 449 54.86 40.34 12.58
CA ALA A 449 54.13 39.17 13.09
C ALA A 449 54.26 38.96 14.60
N LYS A 450 55.06 39.78 15.31
CA LYS A 450 55.40 39.59 16.74
C LYS A 450 54.19 39.32 17.62
N ILE A 451 53.15 40.16 17.52
CA ILE A 451 51.93 40.06 18.32
C ILE A 451 51.23 38.72 18.07
N TYR A 452 51.13 38.30 16.80
CA TYR A 452 50.49 37.05 16.44
C TYR A 452 51.32 35.84 16.89
N THR A 453 52.65 35.89 16.75
CA THR A 453 53.57 34.85 17.24
C THR A 453 53.45 34.65 18.75
N GLU A 454 53.41 35.71 19.55
CA GLU A 454 53.25 35.63 21.00
C GLU A 454 51.88 35.05 21.39
N GLN A 455 50.81 35.50 20.73
CA GLN A 455 49.45 34.97 20.93
C GLN A 455 49.35 33.47 20.59
N THR A 456 49.87 33.07 19.43
CA THR A 456 49.87 31.66 18.99
C THR A 456 50.67 30.81 19.97
N ARG A 457 51.83 31.28 20.44
CA ARG A 457 52.66 30.55 21.40
C ARG A 457 51.89 30.25 22.69
N SER A 458 51.20 31.25 23.24
CA SER A 458 50.37 31.09 24.43
C SER A 458 49.19 30.12 24.20
N GLN A 459 48.53 30.20 23.04
CA GLN A 459 47.40 29.32 22.69
C GLN A 459 47.85 27.87 22.48
N MET A 460 48.93 27.64 21.73
CA MET A 460 49.49 26.31 21.47
C MET A 460 49.97 25.63 22.76
N GLN A 461 50.54 26.39 23.71
CA GLN A 461 50.90 25.85 25.03
C GLN A 461 49.68 25.30 25.78
N ARG A 462 48.52 25.97 25.71
CA ARG A 462 47.26 25.48 26.31
C ARG A 462 46.66 24.28 25.58
N MET A 463 47.11 23.98 24.36
CA MET A 463 46.61 22.86 23.54
C MET A 463 47.54 21.65 23.55
N ARG A 464 48.80 21.83 23.99
CA ARG A 464 49.78 20.75 24.10
C ARG A 464 49.22 19.55 24.85
N ASP A 465 48.56 19.78 25.98
CA ASP A 465 48.05 18.71 26.84
C ASP A 465 46.81 18.03 26.26
N ARG A 466 46.07 18.69 25.34
CA ARG A 466 44.89 18.13 24.67
C ARG A 466 45.23 17.32 23.41
N PHE A 467 46.29 17.66 22.69
CA PHE A 467 46.63 17.07 21.39
C PHE A 467 48.00 16.38 21.33
N ALA A 468 48.68 16.21 22.47
CA ALA A 468 50.01 15.62 22.56
C ALA A 468 51.01 16.24 21.53
N LEU A 469 50.99 17.57 21.41
CA LEU A 469 51.79 18.27 20.41
C LEU A 469 53.29 18.08 20.67
N ALA A 470 54.05 17.76 19.62
CA ALA A 470 55.50 17.69 19.69
C ALA A 470 56.11 19.08 20.01
N HIS A 471 57.28 19.09 20.67
CA HIS A 471 57.98 20.35 21.00
C HIS A 471 58.27 21.22 19.77
N SER A 472 58.50 20.61 18.60
CA SER A 472 58.72 21.33 17.33
C SER A 472 57.49 22.09 16.84
N ALA A 473 56.27 21.65 17.21
CA ALA A 473 55.03 22.34 16.88
C ALA A 473 54.78 23.60 17.73
N LEU A 474 55.48 23.74 18.86
CA LEU A 474 55.43 24.93 19.74
C LEU A 474 56.32 26.08 19.23
N ASN A 475 57.28 25.78 18.35
CA ASN A 475 58.07 26.83 17.71
C ASN A 475 57.23 27.54 16.64
N VAL A 476 56.68 28.70 16.99
CA VAL A 476 55.83 29.50 16.10
C VAL A 476 56.54 30.77 15.58
N ASP A 477 57.86 30.82 15.74
CA ASP A 477 58.67 31.95 15.30
C ASP A 477 58.78 31.98 13.78
N PRO A 478 58.82 33.17 13.15
CA PRO A 478 58.95 33.28 11.70
C PRO A 478 60.17 32.52 11.17
N ARG A 479 60.01 31.92 9.98
CA ARG A 479 61.03 31.05 9.36
C ARG A 479 61.24 31.47 7.91
N VAL A 480 62.48 31.44 7.44
CA VAL A 480 62.79 31.75 6.05
C VAL A 480 63.42 30.54 5.37
N PHE A 481 62.85 30.16 4.24
CA PHE A 481 63.35 29.13 3.35
C PHE A 481 63.78 29.75 2.02
N ASN A 482 64.72 29.10 1.34
CA ASN A 482 65.16 29.50 0.02
C ASN A 482 65.22 28.27 -0.89
N PHE A 483 64.57 28.35 -2.05
CA PHE A 483 64.53 27.26 -3.03
C PHE A 483 64.81 27.79 -4.43
N VAL A 484 65.46 26.97 -5.26
CA VAL A 484 65.74 27.30 -6.66
C VAL A 484 64.42 27.35 -7.47
N LYS A 485 64.26 28.38 -8.29
CA LYS A 485 63.21 28.54 -9.32
C LYS A 485 63.86 28.85 -10.67
N ASP A 486 63.07 28.80 -11.74
CA ASP A 486 63.54 28.98 -13.13
C ASP A 486 64.37 30.25 -13.35
N ASN A 487 63.98 31.36 -12.70
CA ASN A 487 64.58 32.68 -12.91
C ASN A 487 65.44 33.16 -11.72
N GLY A 488 65.67 32.33 -10.69
CA GLY A 488 66.41 32.76 -9.50
C GLY A 488 66.21 31.90 -8.26
N MET A 489 66.46 32.49 -7.09
CA MET A 489 66.27 31.90 -5.77
C MET A 489 64.99 32.49 -5.12
N ASP A 490 64.00 31.66 -4.82
CA ASP A 490 62.77 32.07 -4.13
C ASP A 490 63.00 32.17 -2.62
N ILE A 491 62.97 33.37 -2.07
CA ILE A 491 63.04 33.60 -0.64
C ILE A 491 61.63 33.61 -0.07
N SER A 492 61.26 32.54 0.65
CA SER A 492 59.93 32.35 1.23
C SER A 492 59.98 32.52 2.75
N VAL A 493 59.37 33.58 3.25
CA VAL A 493 59.20 33.80 4.70
C VAL A 493 57.83 33.35 5.16
N TRP A 494 57.81 32.54 6.21
CA TRP A 494 56.62 31.99 6.85
C TRP A 494 56.46 32.63 8.22
N PHE A 495 55.26 33.07 8.55
CA PHE A 495 54.95 33.78 9.80
C PHE A 495 53.52 33.48 10.28
N GLN A 496 53.23 33.85 11.53
CA GLN A 496 51.88 33.74 12.10
C GLN A 496 51.03 34.92 11.63
N ASN A 497 49.85 34.62 11.11
CA ASN A 497 48.91 35.61 10.59
C ASN A 497 47.50 35.37 11.16
N TYR A 498 46.69 36.42 11.24
CA TYR A 498 45.33 36.33 11.75
C TYR A 498 44.41 35.64 10.73
N ALA A 499 43.74 34.55 11.14
CA ALA A 499 42.99 33.68 10.24
C ALA A 499 41.83 34.39 9.51
N TYR A 500 41.18 35.36 10.16
CA TYR A 500 40.04 36.10 9.59
C TYR A 500 40.47 37.30 8.73
N GLY A 501 41.76 37.61 8.64
CA GLY A 501 42.24 38.85 8.02
C GLY A 501 43.63 38.73 7.41
N THR A 502 43.87 37.66 6.65
CA THR A 502 45.23 37.30 6.21
C THR A 502 45.85 38.28 5.23
N LEU A 503 45.05 38.88 4.34
CA LEU A 503 45.56 39.68 3.22
C LEU A 503 46.28 40.96 3.67
N LYS A 504 45.81 41.62 4.74
CA LYS A 504 46.37 42.91 5.17
C LYS A 504 47.83 42.77 5.62
N LEU A 505 48.10 41.86 6.56
CA LEU A 505 49.46 41.64 7.07
C LEU A 505 50.38 41.11 5.98
N LYS A 506 49.86 40.19 5.15
CA LYS A 506 50.59 39.61 4.01
C LYS A 506 51.04 40.69 3.02
N SER A 507 50.15 41.63 2.70
CA SER A 507 50.45 42.75 1.80
C SER A 507 51.52 43.68 2.38
N VAL A 508 51.43 44.03 3.66
CA VAL A 508 52.40 44.92 4.33
C VAL A 508 53.79 44.28 4.36
N ILE A 509 53.89 43.01 4.75
CA ILE A 509 55.17 42.28 4.79
C ILE A 509 55.75 42.15 3.38
N ALA A 510 54.93 41.81 2.39
CA ALA A 510 55.38 41.69 1.00
C ALA A 510 55.94 43.02 0.45
N GLN A 511 55.23 44.12 0.72
CA GLN A 511 55.67 45.45 0.31
C GLN A 511 57.00 45.83 0.95
N GLU A 512 57.12 45.73 2.29
CA GLU A 512 58.34 46.15 2.99
C GLU A 512 59.55 45.27 2.63
N ILE A 513 59.37 43.97 2.40
CA ILE A 513 60.46 43.10 1.92
C ILE A 513 60.98 43.58 0.57
N VAL A 514 60.08 43.90 -0.37
CA VAL A 514 60.44 44.39 -1.70
C VAL A 514 61.15 45.74 -1.59
N GLU A 515 60.62 46.68 -0.81
CA GLU A 515 61.23 47.99 -0.59
C GLU A 515 62.65 47.87 -0.01
N LYS A 516 62.84 47.03 1.03
CA LYS A 516 64.17 46.80 1.62
C LYS A 516 65.13 46.10 0.66
N TYR A 517 64.68 45.16 -0.15
CA TYR A 517 65.53 44.54 -1.17
C TYR A 517 65.99 45.55 -2.22
N LEU A 518 65.11 46.46 -2.66
CA LEU A 518 65.44 47.50 -3.64
C LEU A 518 66.42 48.57 -3.11
N CYS A 519 66.55 48.70 -1.78
CA CYS A 519 67.53 49.59 -1.16
C CYS A 519 68.95 48.99 -1.09
N GLU A 520 69.12 47.71 -1.40
CA GLU A 520 70.39 46.99 -1.22
C GLU A 520 71.06 46.74 -2.58
N ASP A 521 72.31 47.17 -2.74
CA ASP A 521 73.04 47.05 -4.02
C ASP A 521 73.36 45.60 -4.43
N ASP A 522 73.37 44.67 -3.47
CA ASP A 522 73.73 43.26 -3.67
C ASP A 522 72.50 42.33 -3.73
N ILE A 523 71.28 42.87 -3.82
CA ILE A 523 70.04 42.10 -3.93
C ILE A 523 69.22 42.59 -5.12
N HIS A 524 69.00 41.71 -6.09
CA HIS A 524 68.25 42.00 -7.29
C HIS A 524 67.03 41.10 -7.37
N ILE A 525 65.84 41.70 -7.55
CA ILE A 525 64.60 40.94 -7.75
C ILE A 525 64.64 40.27 -9.13
N ALA A 526 64.31 38.99 -9.17
CA ALA A 526 64.31 38.22 -10.40
C ALA A 526 63.10 38.58 -11.27
N TYR A 527 63.38 38.86 -12.55
CA TYR A 527 62.39 38.97 -13.60
C TYR A 527 62.50 37.73 -14.51
N PRO A 528 61.49 37.43 -15.33
CA PRO A 528 61.61 36.39 -16.35
C PRO A 528 62.80 36.69 -17.27
N ILE A 529 63.81 35.80 -17.26
CA ILE A 529 64.99 35.92 -18.12
C ILE A 529 64.87 34.94 -19.28
N THR A 530 65.17 35.40 -20.49
CA THR A 530 65.26 34.53 -21.68
C THR A 530 66.64 34.71 -22.28
N ARG A 531 67.46 33.65 -22.24
CA ARG A 531 68.75 33.64 -22.91
C ARG A 531 68.52 33.30 -24.39
N ILE A 532 68.66 34.30 -25.25
CA ILE A 532 68.66 34.10 -26.71
C ILE A 532 70.10 33.88 -27.15
N VAL A 533 70.41 32.68 -27.64
CA VAL A 533 71.71 32.38 -28.27
C VAL A 533 71.52 32.53 -29.78
N TYR A 534 72.08 33.60 -30.36
CA TYR A 534 72.09 33.79 -31.81
C TYR A 534 73.18 32.92 -32.43
N GLU A 535 72.83 31.68 -32.77
CA GLU A 535 73.65 30.89 -33.68
C GLU A 535 73.26 31.25 -35.11
N ARG A 536 74.22 31.61 -35.97
CA ARG A 536 74.00 31.69 -37.43
C ARG A 536 73.85 30.27 -37.99
N ALA A 537 72.80 29.59 -37.58
CA ALA A 537 72.35 28.33 -38.11
C ALA A 537 70.84 28.45 -38.28
N ASN A 538 70.37 28.26 -39.50
CA ASN A 538 68.94 28.25 -39.81
C ASN A 538 68.30 27.25 -38.83
N GLY A 539 67.26 27.65 -38.10
CA GLY A 539 66.63 26.91 -36.98
C GLY A 539 66.02 25.53 -37.29
N LEU A 540 66.50 24.88 -38.35
CA LEU A 540 66.21 23.53 -38.82
C LEU A 540 67.41 22.57 -38.67
N GLY A 541 68.52 22.98 -38.03
CA GLY A 541 69.59 22.05 -37.64
C GLY A 541 70.22 21.26 -38.79
N LYS A 542 70.34 21.87 -39.98
CA LYS A 542 71.16 21.31 -41.07
C LYS A 542 72.32 22.25 -41.35
N SER A 543 73.49 21.86 -40.83
CA SER A 543 74.79 22.30 -41.33
C SER A 543 74.89 21.89 -42.80
N GLN A 544 75.09 22.86 -43.69
CA GLN A 544 75.64 22.60 -45.01
C GLN A 544 76.56 23.76 -45.38
N ASP A 545 77.85 23.50 -45.10
CA ASP A 545 79.05 23.72 -45.90
C ASP A 545 79.15 24.98 -46.76
N PHE A 546 80.25 25.72 -46.56
CA PHE A 546 81.11 26.16 -47.66
C PHE A 546 82.55 26.42 -47.15
N ILE A 547 83.46 25.52 -47.48
CA ILE A 547 84.92 25.77 -47.57
C ILE A 547 85.15 26.42 -48.95
N PRO A 548 86.05 27.42 -49.10
CA PRO A 548 87.43 27.19 -49.58
C PRO A 548 88.43 28.22 -48.98
N GLU A 549 89.75 28.20 -49.09
CA GLU A 549 90.83 27.28 -49.49
C GLU A 549 92.12 27.96 -48.95
N ILE A 550 93.10 27.15 -48.56
CA ILE A 550 94.57 27.28 -48.76
C ILE A 550 95.19 28.70 -48.83
N ASN A 551 96.08 28.99 -47.87
CA ASN A 551 97.52 29.22 -48.11
C ASN A 551 98.34 28.96 -46.84
#